data_AF-A0A829PKJ8-F1
#
_entry.id   AF-A0A829PKJ8-F1
#
_cell.length_a   1.000
_cell.length_b   1.000
_cell.length_c   1.000
_cell.angle_alpha   90.00
_cell.angle_beta   90.00
_cell.angle_gamma   90.00
#
_symmetry.space_group_name_H-M   'P 1'
#
loop_
_entity.id
_entity.type
_entity.pdbx_description
1 polymer ?
#
loop_
_entity_poly.entity_id
_entity_poly.type
_entity_poly.pdbx_seq_one_letter_code
_entity_poly.pdbx_strand_id
1 'polypeptide(L)'
;MHASEPHESVREAIRLLPGMLTGPVRLAEVARVVHLSADRLGRMFARDTGMSFPAYVRWARLIRTIEVARTGGTLTDAAHAAGFSDSSHANRAFHEMFGITPVELHRSVQLS
;
A
#
# COMPACT_ATOMS: atom_id res chain seq x y z
N MET A 1 25.53 11.79 -9.00
CA MET A 1 24.15 11.37 -9.34
C MET A 1 23.22 11.97 -8.29
N HIS A 2 22.61 13.12 -8.57
CA HIS A 2 21.62 13.70 -7.66
C HIS A 2 20.35 12.87 -7.76
N ALA A 3 19.95 12.22 -6.67
CA ALA A 3 18.60 11.70 -6.56
C ALA A 3 17.68 12.92 -6.67
N SER A 4 17.05 13.10 -7.85
CA SER A 4 16.02 14.13 -8.01
C SER A 4 14.97 13.87 -6.94
N GLU A 5 14.69 14.88 -6.11
CA GLU A 5 13.62 14.78 -5.12
C GLU A 5 12.34 14.26 -5.78
N PRO A 6 11.54 13.45 -5.08
CA PRO A 6 10.27 12.96 -5.62
C PRO A 6 9.47 14.14 -6.15
N HIS A 7 8.99 14.03 -7.38
CA HIS A 7 8.22 15.10 -8.00
C HIS A 7 6.99 15.38 -7.13
N GLU A 8 6.62 16.66 -6.98
CA GLU A 8 5.51 17.07 -6.10
C GLU A 8 4.22 16.27 -6.35
N SER A 9 3.91 16.01 -7.63
CA SER A 9 2.78 15.16 -8.05
C SER A 9 2.82 13.73 -7.51
N VAL A 10 4.00 13.12 -7.33
CA VAL A 10 4.15 11.77 -6.74
C VAL A 10 3.94 11.84 -5.23
N ARG A 11 4.48 12.87 -4.56
CA ARG A 11 4.23 13.09 -3.13
C ARG A 11 2.74 13.29 -2.85
N GLU A 12 2.08 14.08 -3.68
CA GLU A 12 0.64 14.32 -3.58
C GLU A 12 -0.17 13.05 -3.83
N ALA A 13 0.20 12.26 -4.85
CA ALA A 13 -0.42 10.95 -5.07
C ALA A 13 -0.30 10.04 -3.83
N ILE A 14 0.89 9.97 -3.21
CA ILE A 14 1.11 9.19 -1.99
C ILE A 14 0.25 9.72 -0.83
N ARG A 15 0.14 11.04 -0.66
CA ARG A 15 -0.67 11.69 0.38
C ARG A 15 -2.15 11.33 0.28
N LEU A 16 -2.66 11.17 -0.94
CA LEU A 16 -4.08 10.85 -1.19
C LEU A 16 -4.43 9.38 -0.95
N LEU A 17 -3.46 8.48 -1.15
CA LEU A 17 -3.70 7.03 -1.14
C LEU A 17 -4.40 6.51 0.11
N PRO A 18 -4.01 6.87 1.35
CA PRO A 18 -4.65 6.35 2.56
C PRO A 18 -6.18 6.50 2.58
N GLY A 19 -6.70 7.63 2.06
CA GLY A 19 -8.13 7.88 1.98
C GLY A 19 -8.88 7.06 0.91
N MET A 20 -8.16 6.38 0.02
CA MET A 20 -8.71 5.61 -1.09
C MET A 20 -8.61 4.09 -0.89
N LEU A 21 -7.83 3.62 0.10
CA LEU A 21 -7.44 2.20 0.22
C LEU A 21 -8.61 1.24 0.43
N THR A 22 -9.72 1.70 1.03
CA THR A 22 -10.93 0.91 1.32
C THR A 22 -11.74 0.56 0.07
N GLY A 23 -11.51 1.25 -1.04
CA GLY A 23 -12.17 1.01 -2.32
C GLY A 23 -11.22 0.54 -3.42
N PRO A 24 -11.70 0.37 -4.66
CA PRO A 24 -10.85 0.16 -5.82
C PRO A 24 -9.93 1.37 -6.01
N VAL A 25 -8.61 1.16 -6.00
CA VAL A 25 -7.64 2.24 -6.25
C VAL A 25 -7.11 2.11 -7.67
N ARG A 26 -7.52 3.02 -8.56
CA ARG A 26 -7.07 3.02 -9.96
C ARG A 26 -6.05 4.14 -10.20
N LEU A 27 -4.95 3.81 -10.88
CA LEU A 27 -3.91 4.79 -11.24
C LEU A 27 -4.49 5.98 -12.01
N ALA A 28 -5.47 5.75 -12.88
CA ALA A 28 -6.12 6.80 -13.66
C ALA A 28 -6.89 7.81 -12.80
N GLU A 29 -7.49 7.37 -11.70
CA GLU A 29 -8.23 8.25 -10.79
C GLU A 29 -7.28 9.16 -10.02
N VAL A 30 -6.18 8.59 -9.51
CA VAL A 30 -5.13 9.37 -8.82
C VAL A 30 -4.46 10.33 -9.80
N ALA A 31 -4.15 9.89 -11.01
CA ALA A 31 -3.55 10.72 -12.06
C ALA A 31 -4.43 11.94 -12.39
N ARG A 32 -5.75 11.76 -12.46
CA ARG A 32 -6.69 12.85 -12.67
C ARG A 32 -6.66 13.88 -11.54
N VAL A 33 -6.55 13.45 -10.28
CA VAL A 33 -6.47 14.36 -9.13
C VAL A 33 -5.18 15.17 -9.15
N VAL A 34 -4.06 14.58 -9.57
CA VAL A 34 -2.76 15.28 -9.66
C VAL A 34 -2.49 15.92 -11.03
N HIS A 35 -3.52 16.04 -11.88
CA HIS A 35 -3.45 16.65 -13.21
C HIS A 35 -2.40 16.03 -14.17
N LEU A 36 -2.25 14.71 -14.13
CA LEU A 36 -1.37 13.94 -15.01
C LEU A 36 -2.14 12.88 -15.81
N SER A 37 -1.54 12.40 -16.90
CA SER A 37 -1.98 11.15 -17.52
C SER A 37 -1.58 9.97 -16.64
N ALA A 38 -2.36 8.88 -16.70
CA ALA A 38 -2.10 7.67 -15.91
C ALA A 38 -0.70 7.09 -16.21
N ASP A 39 -0.32 7.10 -17.49
CA ASP A 39 0.96 6.62 -17.98
C ASP A 39 2.15 7.47 -17.46
N ARG A 40 2.02 8.80 -17.47
CA ARG A 40 3.04 9.70 -16.91
C ARG A 40 3.17 9.51 -15.40
N LEU A 41 2.05 9.47 -14.68
CA LEU A 41 2.08 9.22 -13.23
C LEU A 41 2.70 7.86 -12.93
N GLY A 42 2.32 6.79 -13.64
CA GLY A 42 2.85 5.44 -13.41
C GLY A 42 4.37 5.36 -13.55
N ARG A 43 4.94 5.96 -14.61
CA ARG A 43 6.40 6.03 -14.80
C ARG A 43 7.09 6.82 -13.69
N MET A 44 6.57 8.01 -13.36
CA MET A 44 7.15 8.85 -12.31
C MET A 44 7.07 8.17 -10.95
N PHE A 45 5.94 7.54 -10.66
CA PHE A 45 5.72 6.80 -9.42
C PHE A 45 6.73 5.65 -9.28
N ALA A 46 6.91 4.83 -10.33
CA ALA A 46 7.88 3.74 -10.30
C ALA A 46 9.32 4.22 -10.14
N ARG A 47 9.69 5.30 -10.84
CA ARG A 47 11.02 5.90 -10.73
C ARG A 47 11.28 6.47 -9.33
N ASP A 48 10.31 7.18 -8.76
CA ASP A 48 10.49 7.95 -7.52
C ASP A 48 10.30 7.08 -6.26
N THR A 49 9.51 5.99 -6.35
CA THR A 49 9.24 5.07 -5.22
C THR A 49 9.95 3.73 -5.32
N GLY A 50 10.51 3.39 -6.48
CA GLY A 50 11.06 2.07 -6.77
C GLY A 50 10.01 0.97 -6.97
N MET A 51 8.72 1.29 -6.91
CA MET A 51 7.62 0.32 -6.99
C MET A 51 6.57 0.73 -8.04
N SER A 52 6.01 -0.26 -8.73
CA SER A 52 4.81 0.01 -9.55
C SER A 52 3.65 0.46 -8.65
N PHE A 53 2.77 1.31 -9.17
CA PHE A 53 1.63 1.82 -8.40
C PHE A 53 0.76 0.72 -7.78
N PRO A 54 0.38 -0.38 -8.47
CA PRO A 54 -0.37 -1.47 -7.85
C PRO A 54 0.40 -2.19 -6.74
N ALA A 55 1.73 -2.33 -6.88
CA ALA A 55 2.56 -2.92 -5.82
C ALA A 55 2.58 -2.02 -4.57
N TYR A 56 2.70 -0.71 -4.77
CA TYR A 56 2.64 0.26 -3.68
C TYR A 56 1.28 0.27 -2.98
N VAL A 57 0.17 0.21 -3.72
CA VAL A 57 -1.17 0.10 -3.13
C VAL A 57 -1.26 -1.14 -2.24
N ARG A 58 -0.79 -2.30 -2.72
CA ARG A 58 -0.76 -3.52 -1.89
C ARG A 58 0.09 -3.34 -0.64
N TRP A 59 1.29 -2.76 -0.76
CA TRP A 59 2.15 -2.45 0.38
C TRP A 59 1.45 -1.54 1.40
N ALA A 60 0.83 -0.45 0.96
CA ALA A 60 0.11 0.48 1.82
C ALA A 60 -1.06 -0.19 2.55
N ARG A 61 -1.78 -1.09 1.86
CA ARG A 61 -2.83 -1.91 2.50
C ARG A 61 -2.25 -2.86 3.55
N LEU A 62 -1.09 -3.46 3.32
CA LEU A 62 -0.46 -4.32 4.33
C LEU A 62 -0.05 -3.53 5.59
N ILE A 63 0.52 -2.33 5.42
CA ILE A 63 0.82 -1.44 6.56
C ILE A 63 -0.47 -1.12 7.34
N ARG A 64 -1.55 -0.78 6.64
CA ARG A 64 -2.88 -0.55 7.25
C ARG A 64 -3.41 -1.77 8.00
N THR A 65 -3.26 -2.97 7.44
CA THR A 65 -3.64 -4.22 8.11
C THR A 65 -2.86 -4.40 9.42
N ILE A 66 -1.55 -4.12 9.44
CA ILE A 66 -0.73 -4.21 10.66
C ILE A 66 -1.19 -3.19 11.71
N GLU A 67 -1.47 -1.94 11.30
CA GLU A 67 -1.97 -0.90 12.20
C GLU A 67 -3.29 -1.30 12.87
N VAL A 68 -4.24 -1.84 12.09
CA VAL A 68 -5.54 -2.29 12.61
C VAL A 68 -5.41 -3.55 13.47
N ALA A 69 -4.54 -4.49 13.09
CA ALA A 69 -4.29 -5.69 13.89
C ALA A 69 -3.72 -5.34 15.28
N ARG A 70 -2.87 -4.31 15.37
CA ARG A 70 -2.32 -3.83 16.65
C ARG A 70 -3.38 -3.27 17.62
N THR A 71 -4.57 -2.89 17.14
CA THR A 71 -5.66 -2.42 18.01
C THR A 71 -6.54 -3.55 18.56
N GLY A 72 -6.13 -4.82 18.38
CA GLY A 72 -6.81 -5.99 18.94
C GLY A 72 -7.90 -6.61 18.05
N GLY A 73 -8.01 -6.17 16.78
CA GLY A 73 -8.90 -6.77 15.80
C GLY A 73 -8.39 -8.10 15.26
N THR A 74 -9.27 -8.91 14.67
CA THR A 74 -8.83 -10.14 13.98
C THR A 74 -8.11 -9.81 12.68
N LEU A 75 -7.26 -10.71 12.19
CA LEU A 75 -6.58 -10.54 10.90
C LEU A 75 -7.57 -10.37 9.73
N THR A 76 -8.74 -11.01 9.83
CA THR A 76 -9.83 -10.87 8.84
C THR A 76 -10.41 -9.47 8.87
N ASP A 77 -10.74 -8.94 10.05
CA ASP A 77 -11.25 -7.57 10.18
C ASP A 77 -10.23 -6.54 9.70
N ALA A 78 -8.95 -6.75 10.04
CA ALA A 78 -7.86 -5.90 9.60
C ALA A 78 -7.67 -5.93 8.07
N ALA A 79 -7.77 -7.10 7.43
CA ALA A 79 -7.70 -7.23 5.99
C ALA A 79 -8.83 -6.47 5.28
N HIS A 80 -10.06 -6.60 5.77
CA HIS A 80 -11.21 -5.87 5.23
C HIS A 80 -11.09 -4.36 5.45
N ALA A 81 -10.68 -3.93 6.65
CA ALA A 81 -10.45 -2.51 6.97
C ALA A 81 -9.35 -1.88 6.10
N ALA A 82 -8.40 -2.68 5.64
CA ALA A 82 -7.34 -2.27 4.71
C ALA A 82 -7.75 -2.34 3.23
N GLY A 83 -8.95 -2.82 2.91
CA GLY A 83 -9.44 -2.90 1.53
C GLY A 83 -8.98 -4.14 0.75
N PHE A 84 -8.59 -5.21 1.45
CA PHE A 84 -8.50 -6.54 0.82
C PHE A 84 -9.88 -7.18 0.72
N SER A 85 -10.05 -8.05 -0.28
CA SER A 85 -11.28 -8.84 -0.47
C SER A 85 -11.51 -9.83 0.67
N ASP A 86 -10.43 -10.36 1.22
CA ASP A 86 -10.42 -11.40 2.25
C ASP A 86 -9.01 -11.52 2.86
N SER A 87 -8.92 -12.25 3.97
CA SER A 87 -7.66 -12.50 4.68
C SER A 87 -6.66 -13.35 3.88
N SER A 88 -7.10 -14.18 2.93
CA SER A 88 -6.20 -15.00 2.09
C SER A 88 -5.47 -14.14 1.06
N HIS A 89 -6.17 -13.16 0.47
CA HIS A 89 -5.56 -12.16 -0.41
C HIS A 89 -4.56 -11.29 0.37
N ALA A 90 -4.92 -10.83 1.57
CA ALA A 90 -4.00 -10.12 2.43
C ALA A 90 -2.75 -10.97 2.76
N ASN A 91 -2.94 -12.25 3.09
CA ASN A 91 -1.83 -13.15 3.42
C ASN A 91 -0.89 -13.41 2.23
N ARG A 92 -1.43 -13.62 1.02
CA ARG A 92 -0.62 -13.74 -0.20
C ARG A 92 0.19 -12.48 -0.46
N ALA A 93 -0.45 -11.31 -0.39
CA ALA A 93 0.23 -10.04 -0.58
C ALA A 93 1.34 -9.81 0.47
N PHE A 94 1.10 -10.21 1.71
CA PHE A 94 2.08 -10.13 2.79
C PHE A 94 3.29 -11.03 2.51
N HIS A 95 3.04 -12.29 2.14
CA HIS A 95 4.09 -13.25 1.82
C HIS A 95 4.91 -12.82 0.60
N GLU A 96 4.27 -12.34 -0.46
CA GLU A 96 4.94 -11.81 -1.66
C GLU A 96 5.85 -10.61 -1.35
N MET A 97 5.48 -9.78 -0.37
CA MET A 97 6.20 -8.55 -0.03
C MET A 97 7.29 -8.75 1.03
N PHE A 98 7.03 -9.57 2.04
CA PHE A 98 7.89 -9.69 3.23
C PHE A 98 8.54 -11.07 3.38
N GLY A 99 8.15 -12.07 2.57
CA GLY A 99 8.66 -13.44 2.66
C GLY A 99 8.17 -14.24 3.88
N ILE A 100 7.33 -13.62 4.72
CA ILE A 100 6.71 -14.20 5.93
C ILE A 100 5.22 -13.87 5.95
N THR A 101 4.45 -14.41 6.88
CA THR A 101 3.00 -14.14 7.02
C THR A 101 2.72 -13.12 8.15
N PRO A 102 1.54 -12.47 8.17
CA PRO A 102 1.17 -11.54 9.24
C PRO A 102 1.17 -12.20 10.63
N VAL A 103 0.79 -13.48 10.70
CA VAL A 103 0.77 -14.25 11.95
C VAL A 103 2.18 -14.51 12.47
N GLU A 104 3.13 -14.83 11.58
CA GLU A 104 4.54 -15.00 11.95
C GLU A 104 5.16 -13.68 12.44
N LEU A 105 4.82 -12.54 11.80
CA LEU A 105 5.21 -11.23 12.28
C LEU A 105 4.60 -10.93 13.67
N HIS A 106 3.32 -11.19 13.88
CA HIS A 106 2.68 -10.95 15.18
C HIS A 106 3.36 -11.76 16.30
N ARG A 107 3.76 -13.01 16.03
CA ARG A 107 4.51 -13.83 16.99
C ARG A 107 5.92 -13.30 17.25
N SER A 108 6.61 -12.75 16.25
CA SER A 108 7.97 -12.22 16.42
C SER A 108 8.00 -10.88 17.17
N VAL A 109 6.97 -10.03 16.99
CA VAL A 109 6.88 -8.71 17.65
C VAL A 109 6.41 -8.80 19.11
N GLN A 110 5.85 -9.93 19.54
CA GLN A 110 5.46 -10.19 20.95
C GLN A 110 6.60 -10.75 21.82
N LEU A 111 7.84 -10.82 21.31
CA LEU A 111 9.04 -11.27 22.04
C LEU A 111 9.86 -10.10 22.63
N SER A 112 9.23 -9.03 23.11
CA SER A 112 9.92 -7.92 23.78
C SER A 112 9.20 -7.52 25.06
#